data_AF-A3RK57-F1
#
_entry.id   AF-A3RK57-F1
#
_cell.length_a   1.000
_cell.length_b   1.000
_cell.length_c   1.000
_cell.angle_alpha   90.00
_cell.angle_beta   90.00
_cell.angle_gamma   90.00
#
_symmetry.space_group_name_H-M   'P 1'
#
loop_
_entity.id
_entity.type
_entity.pdbx_description
1 polymer ?
#
loop_
_entity_poly.entity_id
_entity_poly.type
_entity_poly.pdbx_seq_one_letter_code
_entity_poly.pdbx_strand_id
1 'polypeptide(L)' 'PQLYNVLIGDMSLVGPRPPLPREVANYTEYDLQRLSVTPGCTGL' A
#
# COMPACT_ATOMS: atom_id res chain seq x y z
N PRO A 1 -15.76 2.55 0.14
CA PRO A 1 -15.31 3.40 -0.98
C PRO A 1 -13.89 3.93 -0.72
N GLN A 2 -12.91 3.64 -1.57
CA GLN A 2 -11.49 3.94 -1.32
C GLN A 2 -11.22 5.40 -0.96
N LEU A 3 -12.03 6.33 -1.50
CA LEU A 3 -11.95 7.76 -1.17
C LEU A 3 -12.19 8.05 0.33
N TYR A 4 -13.08 7.30 0.97
CA TYR A 4 -13.31 7.42 2.42
C TYR A 4 -12.07 6.96 3.21
N ASN A 5 -11.42 5.88 2.76
CA ASN A 5 -10.18 5.38 3.37
C ASN A 5 -9.05 6.43 3.27
N VAL A 6 -9.05 7.24 2.20
CA VAL A 6 -8.13 8.39 2.07
C VAL A 6 -8.45 9.48 3.09
N LEU A 7 -9.73 9.78 3.30
CA LEU A 7 -10.15 10.82 4.26
C LEU A 7 -9.85 10.45 5.72
N ILE A 8 -9.91 9.17 6.07
CA ILE A 8 -9.64 8.69 7.45
C ILE A 8 -8.17 8.35 7.70
N GLY A 9 -7.31 8.42 6.67
CA GLY A 9 -5.86 8.22 6.78
C GLY A 9 -5.35 6.79 6.58
N ASP A 10 -6.24 5.84 6.29
CA ASP A 10 -5.87 4.44 5.98
C ASP A 10 -5.22 4.29 4.60
N MET A 11 -5.45 5.23 3.69
CA MET A 11 -4.88 5.26 2.33
C MET A 11 -4.42 6.66 1.94
N SER A 12 -3.53 6.75 0.95
CA SER A 12 -3.16 7.99 0.27
C SER A 12 -3.86 8.09 -1.10
N LEU A 13 -4.01 9.31 -1.62
CA LEU A 13 -4.45 9.54 -2.98
C LEU A 13 -3.40 9.03 -3.99
N VAL A 14 -2.12 9.36 -3.73
CA VAL A 14 -0.96 8.90 -4.52
C VAL A 14 -0.04 8.08 -3.61
N GLY A 15 0.27 6.86 -4.01
CA GLY A 15 1.12 5.97 -3.23
C GLY A 15 1.28 4.60 -3.89
N PRO A 16 2.16 3.74 -3.34
CA PRO A 16 2.35 2.40 -3.88
C PRO A 16 1.06 1.58 -3.77
N ARG A 17 0.79 0.77 -4.80
CA ARG A 17 -0.35 -0.15 -4.81
C ARG A 17 -0.24 -1.11 -3.60
N PRO A 18 -1.33 -1.35 -2.86
CA PRO A 18 -1.33 -2.37 -1.80
C PRO A 18 -0.97 -3.74 -2.41
N PRO A 19 0.05 -4.43 -1.88
CA PRO A 19 0.50 -5.70 -2.44
C PRO A 19 -0.47 -6.82 -2.11
N LEU A 20 -0.56 -7.81 -2.99
CA LEU A 20 -1.37 -8.99 -2.74
C LEU A 20 -0.66 -9.89 -1.70
N PRO A 21 -1.41 -10.62 -0.85
CA PRO A 21 -0.80 -11.54 0.11
C PRO A 21 0.17 -12.56 -0.51
N ARG A 22 -0.11 -13.01 -1.74
CA ARG A 22 0.77 -13.91 -2.51
C ARG A 22 2.08 -13.26 -2.95
N GLU A 23 2.09 -11.94 -3.13
CA GLU A 23 3.29 -11.17 -3.49
C GLU A 23 4.15 -11.00 -2.24
N VAL A 24 3.51 -10.62 -1.12
CA VAL A 24 4.17 -10.47 0.19
C VAL A 24 4.82 -11.75 0.67
N ALA A 25 4.23 -12.92 0.37
CA ALA A 25 4.82 -14.22 0.70
C ALA A 25 6.20 -14.46 0.07
N ASN A 26 6.54 -13.75 -1.01
CA ASN A 26 7.81 -13.85 -1.71
C ASN A 26 8.73 -12.63 -1.45
N TYR A 27 8.37 -11.74 -0.53
CA TYR A 27 9.16 -10.54 -0.23
C TYR A 27 10.43 -10.90 0.53
N THR A 28 11.53 -10.26 0.13
CA THR A 28 12.76 -10.25 0.93
C THR A 28 12.59 -9.33 2.15
N GLU A 29 13.50 -9.41 3.12
CA GLU A 29 13.51 -8.50 4.27
C GLU A 29 13.56 -7.01 3.86
N TYR A 30 14.20 -6.72 2.72
CA TYR A 30 14.22 -5.39 2.13
C TYR A 30 12.85 -5.00 1.55
N ASP A 31 12.18 -5.91 0.83
CA ASP A 31 10.87 -5.65 0.24
C ASP A 31 9.78 -5.42 1.29
N LEU A 32 9.90 -6.07 2.45
CA LEU A 32 8.99 -5.86 3.59
C LEU A 32 8.98 -4.42 4.10
N GLN A 33 10.06 -3.64 3.90
CA GLN A 33 10.07 -2.22 4.26
C GLN A 33 8.98 -1.44 3.53
N ARG A 34 8.56 -1.90 2.34
CA ARG A 34 7.48 -1.28 1.55
C ARG A 34 6.09 -1.47 2.16
N LEU A 35 5.93 -2.36 3.13
CA LEU A 35 4.67 -2.53 3.87
C LEU A 35 4.47 -1.47 4.96
N SER A 36 5.52 -0.71 5.30
CA SER A 36 5.46 0.35 6.32
C SER A 36 4.87 1.67 5.82
N VAL A 37 4.71 1.82 4.51
CA VAL A 37 4.16 3.03 3.88
C VAL A 37 2.67 2.89 3.59
N THR A 38 1.95 4.00 3.72
CA THR A 38 0.51 4.07 3.46
C THR A 38 0.21 3.78 1.99
N PRO A 39 -0.66 2.79 1.68
CA PRO A 39 -0.97 2.42 0.31
C PRO A 39 -1.77 3.51 -0.43
N GLY A 40 -1.55 3.64 -1.73
CA GLY A 40 -2.19 4.64 -2.59
C GLY A 40 -3.39 4.12 -3.40
N CYS A 41 -4.34 5.01 -3.71
CA CYS A 41 -5.38 4.74 -4.69
C CYS A 41 -4.83 4.74 -6.14
N THR A 42 -3.82 5.56 -6.43
CA THR A 42 -3.09 5.57 -7.70
C THR A 42 -1.59 5.43 -7.48
N GLY A 43 -0.91 4.77 -8.43
CA GLY A 43 0.54 4.61 -8.42
C GLY A 43 1.28 5.82 -8.98
N LEU A 44 2.60 5.84 -8.75
CA LEU A 44 3.59 6.62 -9.51
C LEU A 44 4.19 5.75 -10.61
#